data_AF-A0A318TCP1-F1
#
_entry.id   AF-A0A318TCP1-F1
#
_cell.length_a   1.000
_cell.length_b   1.000
_cell.length_c   1.000
_cell.angle_alpha   90.00
_cell.angle_beta   90.00
_cell.angle_gamma   90.00
#
_symmetry.space_group_name_H-M   'P 1'
#
loop_
_entity.id
_entity.type
_entity.pdbx_description
1 polymer ?
#
loop_
_entity_poly.entity_id
_entity_poly.type
_entity_poly.pdbx_seq_one_letter_code
_entity_poly.pdbx_strand_id
1 'polypeptide(L)'
;MWNKKYITKLDLTEYLGINEEQLNIIISKMQQRVSVFAPSESSSNKLKKHEAATIEFVHIRMKEYTQDIACDLAVEVFYHRRITRVKNYEYIF
;
A
#
# COMPACT_ATOMS: atom_id res chain seq x y z
N MET A 1 -14.36 3.51 -5.37
CA MET A 1 -13.83 4.89 -5.55
C MET A 1 -14.16 5.71 -4.31
N TRP A 2 -13.17 6.01 -3.46
CA TRP A 2 -13.39 6.62 -2.14
C TRP A 2 -14.03 8.02 -2.23
N ASN A 3 -15.25 8.17 -1.71
CA ASN A 3 -16.04 9.42 -1.74
C ASN A 3 -16.00 10.21 -0.41
N LYS A 4 -15.37 9.65 0.64
CA LYS A 4 -15.21 10.30 1.95
C LYS A 4 -13.93 11.16 1.97
N LYS A 5 -13.97 12.31 2.66
CA LYS A 5 -12.82 13.23 2.84
C LYS A 5 -11.65 12.58 3.62
N TYR A 6 -11.97 11.62 4.48
CA TYR A 6 -11.04 10.75 5.20
C TYR A 6 -11.61 9.34 5.14
N ILE A 7 -10.80 8.31 4.87
CA ILE A 7 -11.26 6.92 5.01
C ILE A 7 -10.58 6.28 6.19
N THR A 8 -11.32 5.55 7.00
CA THR A 8 -10.74 4.93 8.18
C THR A 8 -10.02 3.63 7.82
N LYS A 9 -9.07 3.19 8.66
CA LYS A 9 -8.48 1.85 8.55
C LYS A 9 -9.58 0.78 8.57
N LEU A 10 -10.60 0.97 9.40
CA LEU A 10 -11.76 0.08 9.49
C LEU A 10 -12.55 0.01 8.17
N ASP A 11 -12.91 1.16 7.59
CA ASP A 11 -13.59 1.22 6.29
C ASP A 11 -12.76 0.46 5.22
N LEU A 12 -11.43 0.58 5.27
CA LEU A 12 -10.53 -0.05 4.31
C LEU A 12 -10.38 -1.55 4.53
N THR A 13 -10.27 -2.01 5.79
CA THR A 13 -10.24 -3.44 6.12
C THR A 13 -11.54 -4.13 5.73
N GLU A 14 -12.69 -3.51 6.00
CA GLU A 14 -14.01 -4.04 5.63
C GLU A 14 -14.17 -4.11 4.10
N TYR A 15 -13.77 -3.06 3.38
CA TYR A 15 -13.88 -3.02 1.93
C TYR A 15 -12.94 -4.02 1.23
N LEU A 16 -11.71 -4.17 1.72
CA LEU A 16 -10.73 -5.10 1.14
C LEU A 16 -10.90 -6.53 1.66
N GLY A 17 -11.71 -6.75 2.71
CA GLY A 17 -11.86 -8.05 3.35
C GLY A 17 -10.57 -8.55 4.01
N ILE A 18 -9.72 -7.64 4.49
CA ILE A 18 -8.45 -7.97 5.17
C ILE A 18 -8.51 -7.57 6.63
N ASN A 19 -7.68 -8.20 7.47
CA ASN A 19 -7.57 -7.80 8.86
C ASN A 19 -6.64 -6.58 9.05
N GLU A 20 -6.68 -5.96 10.23
CA GLU A 20 -5.88 -4.78 10.55
C GLU A 20 -4.37 -5.08 10.51
N GLU A 21 -3.96 -6.31 10.84
CA GLU A 21 -2.56 -6.74 10.79
C GLU A 21 -2.04 -6.72 9.35
N GLN A 22 -2.74 -7.35 8.40
CA GLN A 22 -2.42 -7.34 6.98
C GLN A 22 -2.36 -5.92 6.42
N LEU A 23 -3.31 -5.07 6.82
CA LEU A 23 -3.31 -3.66 6.46
C LEU A 23 -2.04 -2.94 6.98
N ASN A 24 -1.69 -3.15 8.25
CA ASN A 24 -0.50 -2.53 8.85
C ASN A 24 0.80 -3.03 8.21
N ILE A 25 0.89 -4.30 7.79
CA ILE A 25 2.05 -4.82 7.05
C ILE A 25 2.20 -4.10 5.70
N ILE A 26 1.11 -3.92 4.95
CA ILE A 26 1.15 -3.18 3.67
C ILE A 26 1.60 -1.73 3.91
N ILE A 27 1.05 -1.07 4.93
CA ILE A 27 1.42 0.30 5.31
C ILE A 27 2.90 0.39 5.66
N SER A 28 3.41 -0.51 6.50
CA SER A 28 4.81 -0.55 6.92
C SER A 28 5.76 -0.75 5.72
N LYS A 29 5.43 -1.67 4.81
CA LYS A 29 6.22 -1.89 3.59
C LYS A 29 6.18 -0.71 2.63
N MET A 30 5.07 0.01 2.56
CA MET A 30 4.96 1.25 1.78
C MET A 30 5.77 2.39 2.41
N GLN A 31 5.74 2.54 3.74
CA GLN A 31 6.55 3.51 4.50
C GLN A 31 8.05 3.34 4.24
N GLN A 32 8.53 2.08 4.18
CA GLN A 32 9.93 1.78 3.87
C GLN A 32 10.36 2.28 2.48
N ARG A 33 9.44 2.30 1.51
CA ARG A 33 9.73 2.72 0.12
C ARG A 33 9.48 4.20 -0.10
N VAL A 34 8.48 4.74 0.58
CA VAL A 34 8.00 6.11 0.42
C VAL A 34 7.86 6.73 1.80
N SER A 35 8.87 7.49 2.21
CA SER A 35 8.90 8.14 3.53
C SER A 35 7.76 9.14 3.74
N VAL A 36 7.14 9.66 2.66
CA VAL A 36 5.96 10.54 2.74
C VAL A 36 4.65 9.78 2.93
N PHE A 37 4.67 8.45 2.80
CA PHE A 37 3.54 7.58 3.09
C PHE A 37 3.40 7.45 4.62
N ALA A 38 2.96 8.52 5.28
CA ALA A 38 2.85 8.60 6.72
C ALA A 38 1.37 8.74 7.12
N PRO A 39 0.61 7.63 7.15
CA PRO A 39 -0.71 7.66 7.75
C PRO A 39 -0.59 8.11 9.21
N SER A 40 -1.39 9.11 9.59
CA SER A 40 -1.24 9.78 10.88
C SER A 40 -1.42 8.77 12.03
N GLU A 41 -0.38 8.59 12.84
CA GLU A 41 -0.41 7.72 14.04
C GLU A 41 -1.22 8.36 15.18
N SER A 42 -1.42 9.68 15.14
CA SER A 42 -2.09 10.41 16.22
C SER A 42 -3.61 10.36 16.07
N SER A 43 -4.20 9.38 16.76
CA SER A 43 -5.59 9.38 17.26
C SER A 43 -6.71 9.34 16.22
N SER A 44 -6.37 9.38 14.93
CA SER A 44 -7.31 9.20 13.84
C SER A 44 -6.77 8.09 12.97
N ASN A 45 -7.34 6.90 13.04
CA ASN A 45 -7.18 5.79 12.09
C ASN A 45 -7.60 6.21 10.66
N LYS A 46 -7.18 7.36 10.14
CA LYS A 46 -7.66 8.03 8.94
C LYS A 46 -6.54 8.06 7.92
N LEU A 47 -6.83 7.47 6.78
CA LEU A 47 -6.02 7.47 5.58
C LEU A 47 -6.51 8.58 4.65
N LYS A 48 -5.57 9.27 4.01
CA LYS A 48 -5.87 10.15 2.88
C LYS A 48 -6.38 9.30 1.73
N LYS A 49 -7.17 9.89 0.85
CA LYS A 49 -7.73 9.21 -0.33
C LYS A 49 -6.67 8.53 -1.20
N HIS A 50 -5.50 9.16 -1.38
CA HIS A 50 -4.42 8.58 -2.17
C HIS A 50 -3.73 7.40 -1.45
N GLU A 51 -3.61 7.45 -0.12
CA GLU A 51 -3.01 6.36 0.68
C GLU A 51 -3.91 5.13 0.63
N ALA A 52 -5.22 5.31 0.80
CA ALA A 52 -6.21 4.23 0.67
C ALA A 52 -6.22 3.61 -0.75
N ALA A 53 -6.17 4.44 -1.79
CA ALA A 53 -6.09 3.96 -3.18
C ALA A 53 -4.79 3.19 -3.45
N THR A 54 -3.67 3.61 -2.84
CA THR A 54 -2.39 2.90 -2.95
C THR A 54 -2.47 1.53 -2.29
N ILE A 55 -3.04 1.44 -1.09
CA ILE A 55 -3.21 0.17 -0.36
C ILE A 55 -4.15 -0.76 -1.11
N GLU A 56 -5.27 -0.24 -1.63
CA GLU A 56 -6.21 -0.99 -2.48
C GLU A 56 -5.49 -1.55 -3.71
N PHE A 57 -4.67 -0.74 -4.39
CA PHE A 57 -3.89 -1.20 -5.53
C PHE A 57 -2.90 -2.30 -5.14
N VAL A 58 -2.15 -2.14 -4.05
CA VAL A 58 -1.23 -3.17 -3.56
C VAL A 58 -1.98 -4.47 -3.29
N HIS A 59 -3.09 -4.41 -2.56
CA HIS A 59 -3.90 -5.58 -2.23
C HIS A 59 -4.41 -6.32 -3.48
N ILE A 60 -4.88 -5.57 -4.49
CA ILE A 60 -5.30 -6.17 -5.77
C ILE A 60 -4.13 -6.86 -6.47
N ARG A 61 -2.95 -6.21 -6.52
CA ARG A 61 -1.75 -6.75 -7.18
C ARG A 61 -1.11 -7.92 -6.42
N MET A 62 -1.35 -8.03 -5.11
CA MET A 62 -0.92 -9.19 -4.32
C MET A 62 -1.56 -10.51 -4.76
N LYS A 63 -2.64 -10.48 -5.57
CA LYS A 63 -3.23 -11.68 -6.18
C LYS A 63 -2.37 -12.27 -7.30
N GLU A 64 -1.54 -11.45 -7.93
CA GLU A 64 -0.70 -11.82 -9.09
C GLU A 64 0.80 -11.78 -8.76
N TYR A 65 1.18 -11.04 -7.73
CA TYR A 65 2.57 -10.76 -7.39
C TYR A 65 2.82 -10.90 -5.89
N THR A 66 4.08 -11.11 -5.51
CA THR A 66 4.47 -11.02 -4.10
C THR A 66 4.20 -9.61 -3.56
N GLN A 67 3.99 -9.50 -2.25
CA GLN A 67 3.73 -8.23 -1.59
C GLN A 67 4.78 -7.16 -1.91
N ASP A 68 6.06 -7.54 -1.99
CA ASP A 68 7.12 -6.59 -2.31
C ASP A 68 7.07 -6.07 -3.74
N ILE A 69 6.71 -6.92 -4.71
CA ILE A 69 6.50 -6.51 -6.10
C ILE A 69 5.25 -5.63 -6.21
N ALA A 70 4.17 -5.98 -5.52
CA ALA A 70 2.94 -5.19 -5.51
C ALA A 70 3.16 -3.78 -4.92
N CYS A 71 3.90 -3.69 -3.81
CA CYS A 71 4.30 -2.41 -3.23
C CYS A 71 5.19 -1.60 -4.19
N ASP A 72 6.18 -2.23 -4.83
CA ASP A 72 7.06 -1.54 -5.78
C ASP A 72 6.28 -0.96 -6.97
N LEU A 73 5.34 -1.72 -7.53
CA LEU A 73 4.45 -1.23 -8.59
C LEU A 73 3.58 -0.06 -8.11
N ALA A 74 3.08 -0.10 -6.88
CA ALA A 74 2.28 0.99 -6.33
C ALA A 74 3.10 2.29 -6.19
N VAL A 75 4.37 2.20 -5.83
CA VAL A 75 5.26 3.36 -5.78
C VAL A 75 5.49 3.95 -7.17
N GLU A 76 5.72 3.12 -8.18
CA GLU A 76 5.90 3.57 -9.55
C GLU A 76 4.65 4.29 -10.09
N VAL A 77 3.46 3.74 -9.80
CA VAL A 77 2.17 4.26 -10.29
C VAL A 77 1.72 5.52 -9.55
N PHE A 78 1.80 5.55 -8.22
CA PHE A 78 1.22 6.64 -7.42
C PHE A 78 2.20 7.74 -7.05
N TYR A 79 3.49 7.44 -7.02
CA TYR A 79 4.52 8.38 -6.57
C TYR A 79 5.51 8.79 -7.68
N HIS A 80 5.31 8.29 -8.92
CA HIS A 80 6.15 8.56 -10.10
C HIS A 80 7.66 8.41 -9.87
N ARG A 81 8.06 7.73 -8.80
CA ARG A 81 9.45 7.34 -8.57
C ARG A 81 9.65 6.05 -9.35
N ARG A 82 10.43 6.12 -10.42
CA ARG A 82 11.03 4.89 -10.98
C ARG A 82 11.80 4.23 -9.85
N ILE A 83 11.35 3.06 -9.42
CA ILE A 83 12.18 2.24 -8.57
C ILE A 83 13.26 1.70 -9.48
N THR A 84 14.46 2.27 -9.40
CA THR A 84 15.66 1.63 -9.93
C THR A 84 15.93 0.39 -9.09
N ARG A 85 15.17 -0.68 -9.35
CA ARG A 85 15.47 -2.03 -8.88
C ARG A 85 16.82 -2.40 -9.49
N VAL A 86 17.87 -2.43 -8.68
CA VAL A 86 19.03 -3.27 -8.97
C VAL A 86 18.52 -4.70 -8.90
N LYS A 87 18.09 -5.22 -10.05
CA LYS A 87 17.53 -6.55 -10.22
C LYS A 87 18.64 -7.60 -10.06
N ASN A 88 18.86 -8.12 -8.86
CA ASN A 88 19.33 -9.49 -8.70
C ASN A 88 18.11 -10.39 -8.58
N TYR A 89 17.49 -10.69 -9.72
CA TYR A 89 16.57 -11.83 -9.80
C TYR A 89 17.41 -13.06 -10.10
N GLU A 90 17.75 -13.82 -9.07
CA GLU A 90 17.97 -15.24 -9.25
C GLU A 90 16.61 -15.86 -9.61
N TYR A 91 16.46 -16.23 -10.88
CA TYR A 91 15.38 -17.11 -11.32
C TYR A 91 15.60 -18.47 -10.66
N ILE A 92 14.69 -18.88 -9.78
CA ILE A 92 14.62 -20.27 -9.33
C ILE A 92 13.64 -20.96 -10.27
N PHE A 93 14.16 -21.89 -11.07
CA PHE A 93 13.43 -22.86 -11.91
C PHE A 93 12.76 -23.92 -11.04
#